data_AF-A0A940AFI4-F1
#
_entry.id   AF-A0A940AFI4-F1
#
_cell.length_a   1.000
_cell.length_b   1.000
_cell.length_c   1.000
_cell.angle_alpha   90.00
_cell.angle_beta   90.00
_cell.angle_gamma   90.00
#
_symmetry.space_group_name_H-M   'P 1'
#
loop_
_entity.id
_entity.type
_entity.pdbx_description
1 polymer ?
#
loop_
_entity_poly.entity_id
_entity_poly.type
_entity_poly.pdbx_seq_one_letter_code
_entity_poly.pdbx_strand_id
1 'polypeptide(L)'
;MNLGWALSELFINCQNKEQANTVFNKFHKDIFPRGPFALWNPEHEPFKWKICLVDNDVAYGFDEEVLAMFDWFRNNFSLPVEGFWLFEGDDGHYRCEVKDGKVIYGCLNWLSEYTIEQINELHKYAEDKYKSNLKG
;
A
#
# COMPACT_ATOMS: atom_id res chain seq x y z
N MET A 1 -8.74 13.08 16.20
CA MET A 1 -9.01 13.95 15.04
C MET A 1 -8.63 13.11 13.83
N ASN A 2 -9.60 12.81 12.97
CA ASN A 2 -9.37 12.13 11.69
C ASN A 2 -8.72 13.15 10.74
N LEU A 3 -7.70 12.75 9.99
CA LEU A 3 -6.96 13.62 9.05
C LEU A 3 -7.30 13.37 7.59
N GLY A 4 -7.99 12.26 7.31
CA GLY A 4 -8.29 11.87 5.95
C GLY A 4 -8.65 10.41 5.86
N TRP A 5 -9.00 10.01 4.66
CA TRP A 5 -9.37 8.66 4.32
C TRP A 5 -8.25 7.99 3.52
N ALA A 6 -7.96 6.72 3.78
CA ALA A 6 -6.94 5.98 3.06
C ALA A 6 -7.46 4.64 2.52
N LEU A 7 -6.95 4.25 1.35
CA LEU A 7 -7.15 2.93 0.76
C LEU A 7 -5.81 2.25 0.52
N SER A 8 -5.61 1.12 1.18
CA SER A 8 -4.38 0.34 1.03
C SER A 8 -4.43 -0.60 -0.17
N GLU A 9 -3.40 -0.54 -1.01
CA GLU A 9 -3.03 -1.58 -1.98
C GLU A 9 -1.64 -2.15 -1.65
N LEU A 10 -1.32 -2.23 -0.36
CA LEU A 10 -0.07 -2.81 0.15
C LEU A 10 -0.17 -4.33 0.23
N PHE A 11 0.95 -5.01 -0.03
CA PHE A 11 1.03 -6.46 0.08
C PHE A 11 2.46 -6.96 0.37
N ILE A 12 2.55 -8.22 0.79
CA ILE A 12 3.78 -8.98 0.89
C ILE A 12 3.66 -10.28 0.08
N ASN A 13 4.77 -10.74 -0.46
CA ASN A 13 4.88 -12.03 -1.13
C ASN A 13 5.77 -12.97 -0.30
N CYS A 14 5.17 -14.01 0.25
CA CYS A 14 5.90 -15.09 0.92
C CYS A 14 6.50 -16.05 -0.12
N GLN A 15 7.57 -16.72 0.27
CA GLN A 15 8.28 -17.68 -0.59
C GLN A 15 7.58 -19.03 -0.64
N ASN A 16 6.84 -19.38 0.42
CA ASN A 16 6.17 -20.66 0.56
C ASN A 16 5.05 -20.62 1.62
N LYS A 17 4.30 -21.72 1.71
CA LYS A 17 3.17 -21.90 2.63
C LYS A 17 3.59 -21.80 4.11
N GLU A 18 4.77 -22.28 4.46
CA GLU A 18 5.26 -22.26 5.84
C GLU A 18 5.53 -20.82 6.32
N GLN A 19 6.18 -20.02 5.47
CA GLN A 19 6.40 -18.60 5.75
C GLN A 19 5.08 -17.84 5.79
N ALA A 20 4.15 -18.10 4.86
CA ALA A 20 2.82 -17.50 4.87
C ALA A 20 2.05 -17.77 6.16
N ASN A 21 2.05 -19.02 6.63
CA ASN A 21 1.43 -19.39 7.91
C ASN A 21 2.13 -18.75 9.11
N THR A 22 3.46 -18.69 9.09
CA THR A 22 4.26 -18.06 10.16
C THR A 22 3.95 -16.57 10.28
N VAL A 23 3.90 -15.87 9.14
CA VAL A 23 3.52 -14.46 9.08
C VAL A 23 2.12 -14.25 9.66
N PHE A 24 1.12 -15.00 9.17
CA PHE A 24 -0.26 -14.89 9.63
C PHE A 24 -0.36 -15.09 11.15
N ASN A 25 0.22 -16.17 11.66
CA ASN A 25 0.16 -16.50 13.09
C ASN A 25 0.85 -15.44 13.96
N LYS A 26 2.02 -14.94 13.53
CA LYS A 26 2.77 -13.96 14.32
C LYS A 26 2.10 -12.58 14.27
N PHE A 27 1.60 -12.15 13.12
CA PHE A 27 0.85 -10.88 12.97
C PHE A 27 -0.41 -10.84 13.86
N HIS A 28 -1.07 -11.99 14.07
CA HIS A 28 -2.27 -12.08 14.92
C HIS A 28 -1.96 -12.21 16.41
N LYS A 29 -0.75 -12.66 16.77
CA LYS A 29 -0.30 -12.79 18.17
C LYS A 29 0.35 -11.51 18.69
N ASP A 30 1.13 -10.84 17.86
CA ASP A 30 1.83 -9.64 18.26
C ASP A 30 0.85 -8.45 18.30
N ILE A 31 0.89 -7.67 19.38
CA ILE A 31 0.07 -6.45 19.54
C ILE A 31 0.56 -5.35 18.57
N PHE A 32 1.84 -5.38 18.22
CA PHE A 32 2.50 -4.49 17.28
C PHE A 32 3.03 -5.29 16.09
N PRO A 33 2.80 -4.88 14.83
CA PRO A 33 2.43 -3.55 14.35
C PRO A 33 0.94 -3.41 14.05
N ARG A 34 0.09 -4.21 14.71
CA ARG A 34 -1.28 -4.47 14.25
C ARG A 34 -2.11 -3.19 14.07
N GLY A 35 -1.90 -2.16 14.91
CA GLY A 35 -2.33 -0.77 14.66
C GLY A 35 -3.67 -0.68 13.90
N PRO A 36 -3.71 0.04 12.76
CA PRO A 36 -4.87 0.08 11.87
C PRO A 36 -4.88 -1.03 10.80
N PHE A 37 -4.00 -2.03 10.85
CA PHE A 37 -3.76 -2.98 9.77
C PHE A 37 -4.36 -4.38 10.00
N ALA A 38 -4.85 -4.98 8.93
CA ALA A 38 -5.30 -6.37 8.85
C ALA A 38 -4.60 -7.10 7.69
N LEU A 39 -4.50 -8.43 7.79
CA LEU A 39 -4.01 -9.26 6.70
C LEU A 39 -5.16 -10.00 6.03
N TRP A 40 -5.19 -9.95 4.71
CA TRP A 40 -6.15 -10.66 3.88
C TRP A 40 -5.42 -11.49 2.82
N ASN A 41 -5.73 -12.78 2.71
CA ASN A 41 -5.18 -13.66 1.69
C ASN A 41 -6.15 -13.71 0.50
N PRO A 42 -5.70 -13.38 -0.72
CA PRO A 42 -6.52 -13.60 -1.90
C PRO A 42 -6.65 -15.11 -2.16
N GLU A 43 -7.88 -15.60 -2.40
CA GLU A 43 -8.16 -17.04 -2.57
C GLU A 43 -7.32 -17.74 -3.66
N HIS A 44 -6.77 -16.99 -4.62
CA HIS A 44 -5.97 -17.50 -5.73
C HIS A 44 -4.48 -17.15 -5.66
N GLU A 45 -4.02 -16.47 -4.62
CA GLU A 45 -2.62 -16.08 -4.43
C GLU A 45 -2.14 -16.57 -3.04
N PRO A 46 -1.91 -17.89 -2.87
CA PRO A 46 -1.75 -18.51 -1.54
C PRO A 46 -0.51 -18.04 -0.77
N PHE A 47 0.43 -17.39 -1.44
CA PHE A 47 1.64 -16.85 -0.82
C PHE A 47 1.62 -15.33 -0.70
N LYS A 48 0.54 -14.67 -1.12
CA LYS A 48 0.39 -13.23 -1.00
C LYS A 48 -0.50 -12.88 0.17
N TRP A 49 -0.09 -11.89 0.94
CA TRP A 49 -0.97 -11.25 1.91
C TRP A 49 -1.15 -9.80 1.52
N LYS A 50 -2.40 -9.40 1.26
CA LYS A 50 -2.76 -7.99 1.23
C LYS A 50 -2.77 -7.46 2.66
N ILE A 51 -2.24 -6.26 2.82
CA ILE A 51 -2.29 -5.51 4.06
C ILE A 51 -3.40 -4.48 3.89
N CYS A 52 -4.51 -4.70 4.56
CA CYS A 52 -5.70 -3.85 4.50
C CYS A 52 -5.76 -2.93 5.72
N LEU A 53 -6.49 -1.84 5.61
CA LEU A 53 -6.88 -1.06 6.77
C LEU A 53 -8.13 -1.65 7.41
N VAL A 54 -8.18 -1.67 8.74
CA VAL A 54 -9.36 -2.06 9.51
C VAL A 54 -10.42 -0.97 9.43
N ASP A 55 -9.97 0.28 9.46
CA ASP A 55 -10.75 1.48 9.23
C ASP A 55 -9.96 2.36 8.27
N ASN A 56 -10.65 2.92 7.28
CA ASN A 56 -10.02 3.78 6.30
C ASN A 56 -9.83 5.21 6.82
N ASP A 57 -10.49 5.57 7.93
CA ASP A 57 -10.21 6.82 8.63
C ASP A 57 -8.85 6.75 9.35
N VAL A 58 -7.88 7.53 8.87
CA VAL A 58 -6.51 7.48 9.39
C VAL A 58 -6.20 8.67 10.29
N ALA A 59 -5.45 8.40 11.36
CA ALA A 59 -5.09 9.36 12.38
C ALA A 59 -3.79 10.12 12.04
N TYR A 60 -3.50 11.17 12.82
CA TYR A 60 -2.18 11.79 12.82
C TYR A 60 -1.12 10.77 13.22
N GLY A 61 -0.04 10.66 12.44
CA GLY A 61 1.02 9.68 12.66
C GLY A 61 0.89 8.39 11.85
N PHE A 62 -0.05 8.32 10.90
CA PHE A 62 -0.27 7.12 10.08
C PHE A 62 0.98 6.73 9.27
N ASP A 63 1.76 7.70 8.80
CA ASP A 63 3.04 7.45 8.12
C ASP A 63 4.01 6.66 9.01
N GLU A 64 4.15 7.05 10.27
CA GLU A 64 4.99 6.37 11.24
C GLU A 64 4.51 4.95 11.52
N GLU A 65 3.19 4.72 11.56
CA GLU A 65 2.60 3.39 11.69
C GLU A 65 2.89 2.52 10.46
N VAL A 66 2.75 3.08 9.25
CA VAL A 66 3.12 2.41 7.99
C VAL A 66 4.61 2.04 8.01
N LEU A 67 5.50 2.99 8.30
CA LEU A 67 6.94 2.74 8.32
C LEU A 67 7.33 1.67 9.35
N ALA A 68 6.73 1.70 10.54
CA ALA A 68 6.99 0.70 11.55
C ALA A 68 6.48 -0.69 11.14
N MET A 69 5.36 -0.76 10.41
CA MET A 69 4.88 -2.00 9.83
C MET A 69 5.82 -2.52 8.73
N PHE A 70 6.33 -1.65 7.84
CA PHE A 70 7.35 -2.02 6.85
C PHE A 70 8.59 -2.63 7.51
N ASP A 71 9.11 -1.98 8.55
CA ASP A 71 10.26 -2.46 9.29
C ASP A 71 9.96 -3.76 10.05
N TRP A 72 8.76 -3.93 10.58
CA TRP A 72 8.37 -5.18 11.25
C TRP A 72 8.38 -6.37 10.30
N PHE A 73 7.82 -6.25 9.08
CA PHE A 73 7.87 -7.32 8.09
C PHE A 73 9.30 -7.64 7.65
N ARG A 74 10.12 -6.60 7.43
CA ARG A 74 11.52 -6.76 7.07
C ARG A 74 12.30 -7.47 8.17
N ASN A 75 12.17 -7.03 9.43
CA ASN A 75 13.01 -7.52 10.52
C ASN A 75 12.61 -8.91 11.01
N ASN A 76 11.32 -9.26 10.95
CA ASN A 76 10.85 -10.57 11.44
C ASN A 76 10.88 -11.68 10.38
N PHE A 77 10.79 -11.32 9.09
CA PHE A 77 10.64 -12.32 8.01
C PHE A 77 11.56 -12.09 6.82
N SER A 78 12.34 -11.01 6.81
CA SER A 78 13.08 -10.56 5.61
C SER A 78 12.17 -10.35 4.40
N LEU A 79 10.92 -9.94 4.63
CA LEU A 79 9.94 -9.69 3.59
C LEU A 79 9.81 -8.19 3.30
N PRO A 80 10.00 -7.75 2.05
CA PRO A 80 9.65 -6.39 1.66
C PRO A 80 8.13 -6.25 1.60
N VAL A 81 7.63 -5.10 2.05
CA VAL A 81 6.27 -4.67 1.74
C VAL A 81 6.31 -3.90 0.42
N GLU A 82 5.37 -4.21 -0.46
CA GLU A 82 5.23 -3.64 -1.80
C GLU A 82 3.88 -2.95 -1.95
N GLY A 83 3.74 -2.15 -3.00
CA GLY A 83 2.49 -1.47 -3.34
C GLY A 83 2.46 -0.01 -2.92
N PHE A 84 1.25 0.50 -2.72
CA PHE A 84 0.97 1.92 -2.43
C PHE A 84 -0.32 2.03 -1.63
N TRP A 85 -0.62 3.22 -1.13
CA TRP A 85 -1.96 3.57 -0.68
C TRP A 85 -2.43 4.87 -1.31
N LEU A 86 -3.74 5.02 -1.43
CA LEU A 86 -4.36 6.29 -1.77
C LEU A 86 -4.72 7.00 -0.48
N PHE A 87 -4.46 8.30 -0.40
CA PHE A 87 -4.81 9.14 0.73
C PHE A 87 -5.64 10.33 0.24
N GLU A 88 -6.78 10.55 0.86
CA GLU A 88 -7.68 11.68 0.64
C GLU A 88 -7.65 12.55 1.90
N GLY A 89 -7.01 13.71 1.80
CA GLY A 89 -6.97 14.73 2.85
C GLY A 89 -7.65 16.02 2.42
N ASP A 90 -7.72 16.99 3.33
CA ASP A 90 -8.38 18.28 3.08
C ASP A 90 -7.80 19.05 1.87
N ASP A 91 -6.53 18.83 1.55
CA ASP A 91 -5.83 19.51 0.45
C ASP A 91 -5.76 18.68 -0.85
N GLY A 92 -6.29 17.45 -0.86
CA GLY A 92 -6.42 16.67 -2.08
C GLY A 92 -6.27 15.16 -1.97
N HIS A 93 -6.13 14.54 -3.14
CA HIS A 93 -5.91 13.11 -3.29
C HIS A 93 -4.45 12.84 -3.64
N TYR A 94 -3.88 11.84 -2.98
CA TYR A 94 -2.47 11.48 -3.11
C TYR A 94 -2.32 9.99 -3.31
N ARG A 95 -1.37 9.62 -4.16
CA ARG A 95 -0.76 8.30 -4.15
C ARG A 95 0.46 8.37 -3.24
N CYS A 96 0.53 7.45 -2.29
CA CYS A 96 1.59 7.39 -1.31
C CYS A 96 2.34 6.07 -1.40
N GLU A 97 3.66 6.11 -1.25
CA GLU A 97 4.54 4.95 -1.35
C GLU A 97 5.65 5.04 -0.30
N VAL A 98 6.25 3.90 0.06
CA VAL A 98 7.49 3.91 0.85
C VAL A 98 8.68 3.68 -0.09
N LYS A 99 9.61 4.63 -0.10
CA LYS A 99 10.86 4.54 -0.85
C LYS A 99 12.03 4.90 0.05
N ASP A 100 13.06 4.05 0.06
CA ASP A 100 14.27 4.23 0.86
C ASP A 100 13.99 4.54 2.35
N GLY A 101 12.98 3.87 2.91
CA GLY A 101 12.57 4.00 4.32
C GLY A 101 11.80 5.29 4.64
N LYS A 102 11.28 6.00 3.64
CA LYS A 102 10.48 7.21 3.81
C LYS A 102 9.20 7.14 3.01
N VAL A 103 8.15 7.75 3.55
CA VAL A 103 6.92 7.98 2.79
C VAL A 103 7.15 9.09 1.77
N ILE A 104 6.74 8.83 0.54
CA ILE A 104 6.71 9.80 -0.56
C ILE A 104 5.29 9.96 -1.07
N TYR A 105 4.98 11.16 -1.54
CA TYR A 105 3.64 11.58 -1.94
C TYR A 105 3.64 12.06 -3.38
N GLY A 106 2.68 11.57 -4.17
CA GLY A 106 2.34 12.07 -5.49
C GLY A 106 0.92 12.62 -5.47
N CYS A 107 0.76 13.94 -5.54
CA CYS A 107 -0.55 14.58 -5.68
C CYS A 107 -1.21 14.10 -6.99
N LEU A 108 -2.49 13.73 -6.93
CA LEU A 108 -3.28 13.25 -8.07
C LEU A 108 -4.22 14.34 -8.61
N ASN A 109 -4.41 15.44 -7.87
CA ASN A 109 -5.33 16.51 -8.24
C ASN A 109 -4.92 17.26 -9.51
N TRP A 110 -3.66 17.16 -9.96
CA TRP A 110 -3.23 17.79 -11.22
C TRP A 110 -4.06 17.32 -12.43
N LEU A 111 -4.62 16.10 -12.38
CA LEU A 111 -5.51 15.58 -13.43
C LEU A 111 -6.82 16.37 -13.52
N SER A 112 -7.26 17.02 -12.44
CA SER A 112 -8.52 17.79 -12.41
C SER A 112 -8.51 19.03 -13.31
N GLU A 113 -7.34 19.48 -13.74
CA GLU A 113 -7.17 20.62 -14.65
C GLU A 113 -7.43 20.27 -16.12
N TYR A 114 -7.49 18.97 -16.45
CA TYR A 114 -7.60 18.47 -17.83
C TYR A 114 -9.02 17.97 -18.13
N THR A 115 -9.43 18.02 -19.40
CA THR A 115 -10.70 17.42 -19.82
C THR A 115 -10.63 15.89 -19.79
N ILE A 116 -11.79 15.23 -19.81
CA ILE A 116 -11.86 13.76 -19.84
C ILE A 116 -11.13 13.20 -21.07
N GLU A 117 -11.25 13.85 -22.23
CA GLU A 117 -10.55 13.44 -23.45
C GLU A 117 -9.03 13.50 -23.27
N GLN A 118 -8.52 14.59 -22.69
CA GLN A 118 -7.08 14.76 -22.41
C GLN A 118 -6.58 13.75 -21.38
N ILE A 119 -7.37 13.46 -20.33
CA ILE A 119 -7.04 12.42 -19.35
C ILE A 119 -6.96 11.04 -20.05
N ASN A 120 -7.88 10.73 -20.96
CA ASN A 120 -7.85 9.47 -21.71
C ASN A 120 -6.64 9.37 -22.64
N GLU A 121 -6.23 10.46 -23.28
CA GLU A 121 -5.01 10.51 -24.09
C GLU A 121 -3.76 10.30 -23.24
N LEU A 122 -3.67 10.95 -22.07
CA LEU A 122 -2.58 10.75 -21.11
C LEU A 122 -2.52 9.32 -20.58
N HIS A 123 -3.68 8.74 -20.26
CA HIS A 123 -3.79 7.35 -19.83
C HIS A 123 -3.26 6.41 -20.91
N LYS A 124 -3.71 6.56 -22.15
CA LYS A 124 -3.22 5.74 -23.28
C LYS A 124 -1.71 5.92 -23.50
N TYR A 125 -1.20 7.14 -23.46
CA TYR A 125 0.23 7.40 -23.56
C TYR A 125 1.02 6.68 -22.46
N ALA A 126 0.54 6.72 -21.22
CA ALA A 126 1.17 6.04 -20.10
C ALA A 126 1.15 4.52 -20.27
N GLU A 127 0.03 3.95 -20.72
CA GLU A 127 -0.06 2.52 -21.05
C GLU A 127 0.94 2.14 -22.15
N ASP A 128 0.96 2.86 -23.28
CA ASP A 128 1.85 2.57 -24.39
C ASP A 128 3.34 2.66 -23.99
N LYS A 129 3.68 3.66 -23.17
CA LYS A 129 5.06 3.94 -22.77
C LYS A 129 5.58 3.04 -21.65
N TYR A 130 4.76 2.74 -20.65
CA TYR A 130 5.21 2.09 -19.41
C TYR A 130 4.75 0.64 -19.28
N LYS A 131 3.64 0.23 -19.92
CA LYS A 131 3.08 -1.12 -19.79
C LYS A 131 3.91 -2.18 -20.54
N SER A 132 4.78 -1.77 -21.46
CA SER A 132 5.76 -2.63 -22.14
C SER A 132 6.90 -3.13 -21.22
N ASN A 133 7.10 -2.53 -20.04
CA ASN A 133 8.14 -2.93 -19.07
C ASN A 133 7.63 -3.85 -17.94
N LEU A 134 6.36 -4.28 -17.96
CA LEU A 134 5.76 -5.16 -16.95
C LEU A 134 5.66 -6.64 -17.36
N LYS A 135 6.34 -7.04 -18.45
CA LYS A 135 6.50 -8.43 -18.89
C LYS A 135 7.96 -8.92 -18.77
N GLY A 136 8.62 -8.58 -17.67
CA GLY A 136 9.96 -9.07 -17.31
C GLY A 136 9.88 -10.13 -16.23
#